data_AF-A0AAD8Z5H2-F1
#
_entry.id   AF-A0AAD8Z5H2-F1
#
_cell.length_a   1.000
_cell.length_b   1.000
_cell.length_c   1.000
_cell.angle_alpha   90.00
_cell.angle_beta   90.00
_cell.angle_gamma   90.00
#
_symmetry.space_group_name_H-M   'P 1'
#
loop_
_entity.id
_entity.type
_entity.pdbx_description
1 polymer ?
#
loop_
_entity_poly.entity_id
_entity_poly.type
_entity_poly.pdbx_seq_one_letter_code
_entity_poly.pdbx_strand_id
1 'polypeptide(L)'
;MNQMYSKQFGALFITVIVLAFRPGPTRANNVQADVQLIFNENSTKPIPASTEIVNIFQAAITNPNSGFNLTVDAASITVTSSPQTIPVIFLTNGTFSSALSNSSSDLFTNRSLMIKSGLVPFFVADFPYSFSTLTATNYSDGGLTVTGIASIWNYIDLSFGASATLPNSTQIGETIIRAARNNTLPFQIFTSKIIVNGTVISAGDVSSKINVFTASFLVAMSLLVTWSR
;
A
#
# COMPACT_ATOMS: atom_id res chain seq x y z
N MET A 1 22.68 3.63 -13.34
CA MET A 1 21.60 3.22 -12.41
C MET A 1 20.37 2.65 -13.15
N ASN A 2 19.79 3.36 -14.13
CA ASN A 2 18.59 2.89 -14.87
C ASN A 2 18.69 1.45 -15.39
N GLN A 3 19.74 1.13 -16.15
CA GLN A 3 19.93 -0.21 -16.72
C GLN A 3 20.01 -1.31 -15.66
N MET A 4 20.66 -1.03 -14.53
CA MET A 4 20.81 -1.98 -13.42
C MET A 4 19.45 -2.29 -12.77
N TYR A 5 18.70 -1.26 -12.37
CA TYR A 5 17.40 -1.47 -11.75
C TYR A 5 16.36 -2.03 -12.73
N SER A 6 16.42 -1.65 -14.00
CA SER A 6 15.58 -2.23 -15.05
C SER A 6 15.86 -3.72 -15.25
N LYS A 7 17.13 -4.14 -15.25
CA LYS A 7 17.50 -5.57 -15.34
C LYS A 7 16.99 -6.37 -14.13
N GLN A 8 17.06 -5.78 -12.94
CA GLN A 8 16.69 -6.46 -11.70
C GLN A 8 15.18 -6.56 -11.50
N PHE A 9 14.43 -5.49 -11.79
CA PHE A 9 13.00 -5.39 -11.47
C PHE A 9 12.10 -5.51 -12.70
N GLY A 10 12.65 -5.49 -13.91
CA GLY A 10 11.88 -5.55 -15.15
C GLY A 10 10.84 -4.44 -15.23
N ALA A 11 9.62 -4.79 -15.61
CA ALA A 11 8.49 -3.87 -15.80
C ALA A 11 7.97 -3.20 -14.50
N LEU A 12 8.43 -3.64 -13.32
CA LEU A 12 8.12 -2.96 -12.05
C LEU A 12 8.88 -1.64 -11.94
N PHE A 13 10.10 -1.56 -12.49
CA PHE A 13 10.91 -0.34 -12.47
C PHE A 13 10.64 0.52 -13.71
N ILE A 14 10.45 1.82 -13.50
CA ILE A 14 10.26 2.78 -14.59
C ILE A 14 11.55 3.52 -14.88
N THR A 15 12.09 4.25 -13.88
CA THR A 15 13.28 5.09 -14.08
C THR A 15 13.90 5.55 -12.75
N VAL A 16 15.12 6.08 -12.83
CA VAL A 16 15.81 6.87 -11.81
C VAL A 16 15.86 8.31 -12.27
N ILE A 17 15.47 9.22 -11.39
CA ILE A 17 15.56 10.67 -11.57
C ILE A 17 16.63 11.20 -10.61
N VAL A 18 17.53 12.04 -11.10
CA VAL A 18 18.44 12.82 -10.24
C VAL A 18 17.71 14.09 -9.82
N LEU A 19 17.52 14.27 -8.52
CA LEU A 19 16.83 15.42 -7.95
C LEU A 19 17.78 16.60 -7.74
N ALA A 20 18.97 16.33 -7.21
CA ALA A 20 19.95 17.36 -6.91
C ALA A 20 21.36 16.76 -6.79
N PHE A 21 22.36 17.61 -7.02
CA PHE A 21 23.73 17.38 -6.58
C PHE A 21 24.05 18.35 -5.45
N ARG A 22 24.67 17.87 -4.37
CA ARG A 22 25.02 18.66 -3.20
C ARG A 22 26.50 18.51 -2.87
N PRO A 23 27.16 19.54 -2.32
CA PRO A 23 28.51 19.38 -1.80
C PRO A 23 28.55 18.28 -0.74
N GLY A 24 29.52 17.37 -0.86
CA GLY A 24 29.77 16.38 0.18
C GLY A 24 30.28 17.00 1.48
N PRO A 25 30.37 16.21 2.57
CA PRO A 25 30.85 16.69 3.87
C PRO A 25 32.24 17.33 3.77
N THR A 26 33.11 16.76 2.92
CA THR A 26 34.40 17.31 2.53
C THR A 26 34.30 18.01 1.19
N ARG A 27 33.97 19.32 1.24
CA ARG A 27 33.68 20.19 0.08
C ARG A 27 34.73 20.20 -1.03
N ALA A 28 35.96 19.82 -0.74
CA ALA A 28 37.06 19.85 -1.71
C ALA A 28 37.02 18.69 -2.73
N ASN A 29 36.42 17.54 -2.41
CA ASN A 29 36.63 16.30 -3.19
C ASN A 29 35.37 15.49 -3.50
N ASN A 30 34.23 15.75 -2.86
CA ASN A 30 33.08 14.85 -2.92
C ASN A 30 31.77 15.57 -3.28
N VAL A 31 30.93 14.88 -4.05
CA VAL A 31 29.56 15.30 -4.41
C VAL A 31 28.59 14.23 -3.92
N GLN A 32 27.49 14.65 -3.31
CA GLN A 32 26.34 13.80 -3.04
C GLN A 32 25.29 13.97 -4.14
N ALA A 33 24.66 12.87 -4.54
CA ALA A 33 23.54 12.89 -5.48
C ALA A 33 22.27 12.42 -4.77
N ASP A 34 21.24 13.26 -4.77
CA ASP A 34 19.91 12.86 -4.35
C ASP A 34 19.19 12.27 -5.56
N VAL A 35 18.72 11.03 -5.45
CA VAL A 35 18.05 10.31 -6.54
C VAL A 35 16.71 9.77 -6.08
N GLN A 36 15.76 9.73 -7.01
CA GLN A 36 14.45 9.12 -6.82
C GLN A 36 14.29 7.95 -7.77
N LEU A 37 13.87 6.80 -7.24
CA LEU A 37 13.48 5.65 -8.05
C LEU A 37 11.96 5.70 -8.25
N ILE A 38 11.53 5.55 -9.49
CA ILE A 38 10.12 5.50 -9.88
C ILE A 38 9.77 4.06 -10.22
N PHE A 39 8.79 3.52 -9.53
CA PHE A 39 8.22 2.20 -9.76
C PHE A 39 6.82 2.32 -10.38
N ASN A 40 6.40 1.28 -11.08
CA ASN A 40 5.12 1.24 -11.77
C ASN A 40 3.97 1.08 -10.77
N GLU A 41 3.20 2.14 -10.54
CA GLU A 41 2.03 2.15 -9.66
C GLU A 41 0.92 1.20 -10.09
N ASN A 42 0.87 0.82 -11.38
CA ASN A 42 -0.09 -0.13 -11.93
C ASN A 42 0.35 -1.59 -11.78
N SER A 43 1.58 -1.83 -11.32
CA SER A 43 2.07 -3.18 -11.04
C SER A 43 1.24 -3.86 -9.94
N THR A 44 1.10 -5.17 -10.05
CA THR A 44 0.58 -6.02 -8.95
C THR A 44 1.66 -6.42 -7.96
N LYS A 45 2.94 -6.25 -8.33
CA LYS A 45 4.07 -6.55 -7.46
C LYS A 45 4.30 -5.43 -6.44
N PRO A 46 4.63 -5.78 -5.19
CA PRO A 46 4.95 -4.80 -4.16
C PRO A 46 6.18 -3.97 -4.54
N ILE A 47 6.26 -2.76 -3.99
CA ILE A 47 7.47 -1.93 -4.09
C ILE A 47 8.61 -2.65 -3.36
N PRO A 48 9.81 -2.78 -3.96
CA PRO A 48 10.94 -3.47 -3.33
C PRO A 48 11.35 -2.80 -2.02
N ALA A 49 11.84 -3.60 -1.07
CA ALA A 49 12.31 -3.09 0.20
C ALA A 49 13.53 -2.16 0.02
N SER A 50 13.62 -1.11 0.83
CA SER A 50 14.74 -0.16 0.80
C SER A 50 16.11 -0.85 0.91
N THR A 51 16.20 -1.90 1.73
CA THR A 51 17.42 -2.70 1.89
C THR A 51 17.81 -3.45 0.62
N GLU A 52 16.82 -4.02 -0.10
CA GLU A 52 17.04 -4.68 -1.37
C GLU A 52 17.60 -3.69 -2.42
N ILE A 53 16.98 -2.51 -2.52
CA ILE A 53 17.38 -1.43 -3.43
C ILE A 53 18.83 -1.00 -3.18
N VAL A 54 19.21 -0.83 -1.91
CA VAL A 54 20.58 -0.45 -1.51
C VAL A 54 21.57 -1.57 -1.83
N ASN A 55 21.25 -2.82 -1.48
CA ASN A 55 22.13 -3.97 -1.72
C ASN A 55 22.41 -4.16 -3.21
N ILE A 56 21.40 -4.02 -4.08
CA ILE A 56 21.56 -4.09 -5.53
C ILE A 56 22.53 -3.02 -6.01
N PHE A 57 22.40 -1.78 -5.50
CA PHE A 57 23.27 -0.70 -5.92
C PHE A 57 24.72 -0.91 -5.46
N GLN A 58 24.90 -1.30 -4.20
CA GLN A 58 26.21 -1.64 -3.63
C GLN A 58 26.90 -2.77 -4.42
N ALA A 59 26.16 -3.83 -4.77
CA ALA A 59 26.69 -4.93 -5.57
C ALA A 59 27.12 -4.48 -6.98
N ALA A 60 26.39 -3.53 -7.59
CA ALA A 60 26.76 -3.03 -8.90
C ALA A 60 28.02 -2.15 -8.88
N ILE A 61 28.17 -1.25 -7.89
CA ILE A 61 29.35 -0.36 -7.83
C ILE A 61 30.64 -1.09 -7.41
N THR A 62 30.52 -2.21 -6.70
CA THR A 62 31.66 -3.06 -6.31
C THR A 62 32.05 -4.08 -7.38
N ASN A 63 31.18 -4.31 -8.37
CA ASN A 63 31.44 -5.21 -9.48
C ASN A 63 32.18 -4.46 -10.61
N PRO A 64 33.44 -4.80 -10.93
CA PRO A 64 34.22 -4.14 -11.98
C PRO A 64 33.62 -4.31 -13.39
N ASN A 65 32.73 -5.28 -13.60
CA ASN A 65 32.08 -5.56 -14.88
C ASN A 65 30.67 -4.95 -15.00
N SER A 66 30.23 -4.11 -14.05
CA SER A 66 28.86 -3.56 -14.04
C SER A 66 28.63 -2.43 -15.06
N GLY A 67 29.71 -1.89 -15.64
CA GLY A 67 29.65 -0.72 -16.53
C GLY A 67 29.44 0.61 -15.79
N PHE A 68 29.51 0.62 -14.45
CA PHE A 68 29.46 1.84 -13.65
C PHE A 68 30.84 2.53 -13.66
N ASN A 69 30.97 3.66 -14.36
CA ASN A 69 32.25 4.37 -14.49
C ASN A 69 32.52 5.42 -13.40
N LEU A 70 31.64 5.50 -12.40
CA LEU A 70 31.70 6.48 -11.32
C LEU A 70 32.09 5.79 -10.02
N THR A 71 33.15 6.27 -9.38
CA THR A 71 33.52 5.85 -8.03
C THR A 71 32.51 6.39 -7.04
N VAL A 72 31.78 5.51 -6.38
CA VAL A 72 30.80 5.83 -5.34
C VAL A 72 31.23 5.13 -4.06
N ASP A 73 31.21 5.84 -2.93
CA ASP A 73 31.40 5.21 -1.63
C ASP A 73 30.16 4.39 -1.26
N ALA A 74 30.29 3.06 -1.26
CA ALA A 74 29.20 2.13 -0.98
C ALA A 74 28.57 2.34 0.41
N ALA A 75 29.36 2.76 1.40
CA ALA A 75 28.88 2.99 2.76
C ALA A 75 28.04 4.29 2.87
N SER A 76 28.18 5.20 1.90
CA SER A 76 27.44 6.46 1.87
C SER A 76 26.02 6.34 1.33
N ILE A 77 25.68 5.21 0.71
CA ILE A 77 24.36 4.99 0.08
C ILE A 77 23.31 4.78 1.17
N THR A 78 22.33 5.67 1.22
CA THR A 78 21.21 5.60 2.16
C THR A 78 19.90 5.94 1.47
N VAL A 79 18.81 5.35 1.95
CA VAL A 79 17.44 5.70 1.52
C VAL A 79 16.92 6.74 2.50
N THR A 80 16.68 7.95 2.01
CA THR A 80 16.24 9.08 2.84
C THR A 80 14.72 9.15 2.98
N SER A 81 13.98 8.44 2.13
CA SER A 81 12.52 8.48 2.06
C SER A 81 12.00 7.23 1.36
N SER A 82 10.98 6.60 1.92
CA SER A 82 10.28 5.46 1.30
C SER A 82 8.78 5.54 1.60
N PRO A 83 7.92 5.01 0.71
CA PRO A 83 6.50 4.94 0.99
C PRO A 83 6.21 4.25 2.32
N GLN A 84 5.16 4.70 3.00
CA GLN A 84 4.66 4.09 4.22
C GLN A 84 3.61 3.06 3.87
N THR A 85 3.62 1.90 4.52
CA THR A 85 2.73 0.78 4.20
C THR A 85 1.84 0.42 5.37
N ILE A 86 0.55 0.20 5.11
CA ILE A 86 -0.41 -0.30 6.08
C ILE A 86 -0.97 -1.64 5.59
N PRO A 87 -0.73 -2.75 6.33
CA PRO A 87 -1.23 -4.05 5.94
C PRO A 87 -2.73 -4.16 6.23
N VAL A 88 -3.46 -4.76 5.31
CA VAL A 88 -4.90 -5.03 5.40
C VAL A 88 -5.18 -6.47 5.03
N ILE A 89 -6.02 -7.10 5.84
CA ILE A 89 -6.51 -8.46 5.60
C ILE A 89 -8.02 -8.42 5.54
N PHE A 90 -8.62 -9.00 4.52
CA PHE A 90 -10.08 -9.09 4.43
C PHE A 90 -10.55 -10.37 3.75
N LEU A 91 -11.71 -10.84 4.18
CA LEU A 91 -12.33 -12.02 3.61
C LEU A 91 -13.27 -11.64 2.46
N THR A 92 -13.22 -12.42 1.38
CA THR A 92 -14.17 -12.32 0.27
C THR A 92 -14.76 -13.67 -0.07
N ASN A 93 -15.89 -13.70 -0.76
CA ASN A 93 -16.37 -14.93 -1.39
C ASN A 93 -15.41 -15.38 -2.52
N GLY A 94 -15.41 -16.67 -2.80
CA GLY A 94 -14.65 -17.28 -3.89
C GLY A 94 -14.04 -18.63 -3.49
N THR A 95 -13.73 -19.44 -4.49
CA THR A 95 -13.09 -20.73 -4.29
C THR A 95 -11.58 -20.57 -4.29
N PHE A 96 -10.93 -20.97 -3.20
CA PHE A 96 -9.48 -20.97 -3.13
C PHE A 96 -8.88 -22.06 -4.04
N SER A 97 -7.80 -21.70 -4.72
CA SER A 97 -6.96 -22.61 -5.50
C SER A 97 -5.52 -22.40 -5.06
N SER A 98 -4.72 -23.47 -4.99
CA SER A 98 -3.32 -23.40 -4.53
C SER A 98 -2.46 -22.44 -5.37
N ALA A 99 -2.80 -22.22 -6.64
CA ALA A 99 -2.12 -21.23 -7.49
C ALA A 99 -2.24 -19.80 -6.92
N LEU A 100 -3.29 -19.49 -6.15
CA LEU A 100 -3.43 -18.20 -5.47
C LEU A 100 -2.41 -17.97 -4.35
N SER A 101 -1.70 -18.99 -3.86
CA SER A 101 -0.56 -18.77 -2.95
C SER A 101 0.77 -18.55 -3.68
N ASN A 102 0.80 -18.66 -5.01
CA ASN A 102 1.97 -18.38 -5.82
C ASN A 102 1.84 -17.00 -6.49
N SER A 103 2.60 -16.02 -5.99
CA SER A 103 2.63 -14.64 -6.49
C SER A 103 3.06 -14.48 -7.95
N SER A 104 3.66 -15.51 -8.54
CA SER A 104 4.06 -15.54 -9.95
C SER A 104 3.03 -16.21 -10.86
N SER A 105 1.91 -16.70 -10.32
CA SER A 105 0.86 -17.33 -11.13
C SER A 105 -0.05 -16.29 -11.80
N ASP A 106 -0.63 -16.66 -12.93
CA ASP A 106 -1.66 -15.87 -13.60
C ASP A 106 -2.89 -15.67 -12.69
N LEU A 107 -3.25 -16.70 -11.91
CA LEU A 107 -4.42 -16.64 -11.03
C LEU A 107 -4.22 -15.61 -9.90
N PHE A 108 -3.02 -15.56 -9.30
CA PHE A 108 -2.66 -14.53 -8.34
C PHE A 108 -2.70 -13.14 -8.98
N THR A 109 -2.09 -13.00 -10.16
CA THR A 109 -2.02 -11.73 -10.88
C THR A 109 -3.41 -11.20 -11.24
N ASN A 110 -4.27 -12.05 -11.81
CA ASN A 110 -5.63 -11.69 -12.18
C ASN A 110 -6.48 -11.30 -10.97
N ARG A 111 -6.37 -12.05 -9.86
CA ARG A 111 -7.06 -11.71 -8.62
C ARG A 111 -6.56 -10.39 -8.02
N SER A 112 -5.26 -10.14 -8.08
CA SER A 112 -4.64 -8.89 -7.61
C SER A 112 -5.14 -7.70 -8.40
N LEU A 113 -5.19 -7.81 -9.74
CA LEU A 113 -5.75 -6.79 -10.61
C LEU A 113 -7.22 -6.53 -10.29
N MET A 114 -8.02 -7.57 -10.11
CA MET A 114 -9.45 -7.46 -9.77
C MET A 114 -9.68 -6.73 -8.44
N ILE A 115 -8.89 -7.03 -7.40
CA ILE A 115 -8.98 -6.34 -6.10
C ILE A 115 -8.52 -4.89 -6.23
N LYS A 116 -7.41 -4.66 -6.92
CA LYS A 116 -6.85 -3.33 -7.14
C LYS A 116 -7.83 -2.44 -7.89
N SER A 117 -8.38 -2.91 -9.02
CA SER A 117 -9.36 -2.16 -9.82
C SER A 117 -10.63 -1.85 -9.03
N GLY A 118 -11.06 -2.77 -8.15
CA GLY A 118 -12.24 -2.58 -7.32
C GLY A 118 -12.04 -1.58 -6.19
N LEU A 119 -10.89 -1.60 -5.51
CA LEU A 119 -10.68 -0.83 -4.28
C LEU A 119 -9.95 0.51 -4.48
N VAL A 120 -9.02 0.61 -5.43
CA VAL A 120 -8.21 1.84 -5.64
C VAL A 120 -9.08 3.10 -5.81
N PRO A 121 -10.17 3.11 -6.60
CA PRO A 121 -11.00 4.31 -6.74
C PRO A 121 -11.55 4.86 -5.41
N PHE A 122 -11.85 3.98 -4.45
CA PHE A 122 -12.35 4.39 -3.14
C PHE A 122 -11.26 5.00 -2.27
N PHE A 123 -10.05 4.43 -2.30
CA PHE A 123 -8.89 4.96 -1.59
C PHE A 123 -8.41 6.28 -2.17
N VAL A 124 -8.42 6.43 -3.50
CA VAL A 124 -8.12 7.71 -4.15
C VAL A 124 -9.15 8.78 -3.76
N ALA A 125 -10.43 8.41 -3.65
CA ALA A 125 -11.48 9.34 -3.24
C ALA A 125 -11.33 9.78 -1.77
N ASP A 126 -10.99 8.87 -0.86
CA ASP A 126 -10.88 9.19 0.58
C ASP A 126 -9.53 9.81 0.95
N PHE A 127 -8.47 9.50 0.20
CA PHE A 127 -7.08 9.88 0.50
C PHE A 127 -6.33 10.42 -0.72
N PRO A 128 -6.85 11.45 -1.42
CA PRO A 128 -6.38 11.87 -2.74
C PRO A 128 -4.94 12.37 -2.80
N TYR A 129 -4.39 12.86 -1.69
CA TYR A 129 -3.05 13.44 -1.62
C TYR A 129 -2.01 12.53 -0.94
N SER A 130 -2.46 11.45 -0.32
CA SER A 130 -1.59 10.59 0.49
C SER A 130 -1.53 9.16 0.00
N PHE A 131 -2.62 8.62 -0.56
CA PHE A 131 -2.65 7.27 -1.11
C PHE A 131 -1.84 7.21 -2.41
N SER A 132 -1.03 6.16 -2.52
CA SER A 132 -0.20 5.89 -3.70
C SER A 132 -0.72 4.67 -4.44
N THR A 133 -0.74 3.51 -3.79
CA THR A 133 -1.14 2.27 -4.46
C THR A 133 -1.60 1.19 -3.49
N LEU A 134 -2.20 0.15 -4.06
CA LEU A 134 -2.59 -1.09 -3.40
C LEU A 134 -1.88 -2.25 -4.08
N THR A 135 -1.25 -3.12 -3.29
CA THR A 135 -0.57 -4.32 -3.79
C THR A 135 -0.98 -5.54 -2.98
N ALA A 136 -1.35 -6.64 -3.65
CA ALA A 136 -1.63 -7.89 -2.97
C ALA A 136 -0.31 -8.58 -2.59
N THR A 137 -0.22 -9.04 -1.35
CA THR A 137 0.97 -9.72 -0.82
C THR A 137 0.76 -11.23 -0.74
N ASN A 138 -0.46 -11.69 -0.47
CA ASN A 138 -0.78 -13.11 -0.41
C ASN A 138 -2.29 -13.38 -0.56
N TYR A 139 -2.63 -14.64 -0.84
CA TYR A 139 -3.96 -15.19 -0.67
C TYR A 139 -3.91 -16.53 0.05
N SER A 140 -4.91 -16.80 0.90
CA SER A 140 -5.05 -18.09 1.56
C SER A 140 -6.49 -18.56 1.57
N ASP A 141 -6.68 -19.85 1.84
CA ASP A 141 -8.00 -20.46 1.96
C ASP A 141 -8.73 -19.88 3.18
N GLY A 142 -9.93 -19.34 2.94
CA GLY A 142 -10.83 -18.86 3.99
C GLY A 142 -11.78 -19.94 4.51
N GLY A 143 -11.82 -21.11 3.85
CA GLY A 143 -12.77 -22.16 4.13
C GLY A 143 -14.20 -21.78 3.76
N LEU A 144 -15.16 -22.46 4.38
CA LEU A 144 -16.58 -22.16 4.22
C LEU A 144 -17.03 -21.18 5.31
N THR A 145 -17.81 -20.17 4.93
CA THR A 145 -18.56 -19.37 5.89
C THR A 145 -19.61 -20.22 6.61
N VAL A 146 -20.20 -19.66 7.67
CA VAL A 146 -21.35 -20.29 8.36
C VAL A 146 -22.55 -20.55 7.44
N THR A 147 -22.63 -19.86 6.30
CA THR A 147 -23.64 -20.05 5.26
C THR A 147 -23.20 -21.00 4.14
N GLY A 148 -22.07 -21.68 4.28
CA GLY A 148 -21.54 -22.63 3.30
C GLY A 148 -20.91 -21.98 2.07
N ILE A 149 -20.61 -20.68 2.10
CA ILE A 149 -20.00 -19.96 0.98
C ILE A 149 -18.48 -20.12 1.07
N ALA A 150 -17.84 -20.63 0.01
CA ALA A 150 -16.38 -20.68 -0.08
C ALA A 150 -15.80 -19.26 -0.03
N SER A 151 -14.68 -19.12 0.67
CA SER A 151 -14.09 -17.82 0.93
C SER A 151 -12.57 -17.82 0.80
N ILE A 152 -12.01 -16.64 0.57
CA ILE A 152 -10.58 -16.41 0.36
C ILE A 152 -10.16 -15.25 1.25
N TRP A 153 -9.08 -15.44 2.01
CA TRP A 153 -8.40 -14.36 2.70
C TRP A 153 -7.50 -13.62 1.72
N ASN A 154 -7.61 -12.30 1.71
CA ASN A 154 -6.82 -11.41 0.87
C ASN A 154 -5.90 -10.60 1.75
N TYR A 155 -4.59 -10.70 1.51
CA TYR A 155 -3.57 -9.92 2.20
C TYR A 155 -3.10 -8.87 1.21
N ILE A 156 -3.25 -7.61 1.59
CA ILE A 156 -2.84 -6.47 0.78
C ILE A 156 -2.05 -5.49 1.62
N ASP A 157 -1.25 -4.70 0.94
CA ASP A 157 -0.54 -3.56 1.47
C ASP A 157 -1.08 -2.30 0.79
N LEU A 158 -1.49 -1.33 1.61
CA LEU A 158 -1.84 0.01 1.17
C LEU A 158 -0.61 0.89 1.34
N SER A 159 -0.16 1.51 0.25
CA SER A 159 1.02 2.38 0.25
C SER A 159 0.61 3.85 0.23
N PHE A 160 1.25 4.63 1.08
CA PHE A 160 1.08 6.07 1.22
C PHE A 160 2.42 6.79 1.03
N GLY A 161 2.36 8.07 0.66
CA GLY A 161 3.55 8.90 0.52
C GLY A 161 4.42 8.91 1.78
N ALA A 162 5.74 9.01 1.63
CA ALA A 162 6.70 8.92 2.74
C ALA A 162 6.49 9.97 3.84
N SER A 163 5.95 11.13 3.49
CA SER A 163 5.64 12.24 4.42
C SER A 163 4.13 12.41 4.64
N ALA A 164 3.31 11.44 4.22
CA ALA A 164 1.87 11.51 4.38
C ALA A 164 1.49 11.35 5.87
N THR A 165 0.48 12.10 6.30
CA THR A 165 -0.25 11.75 7.53
C THR A 165 -1.08 10.51 7.25
N LEU A 166 -0.76 9.42 7.93
CA LEU A 166 -1.42 8.14 7.71
C LEU A 166 -2.87 8.16 8.23
N PRO A 167 -3.83 7.62 7.47
CA PRO A 167 -5.16 7.36 8.00
C PRO A 167 -5.09 6.27 9.07
N ASN A 168 -5.92 6.40 10.09
CA ASN A 168 -6.02 5.38 11.13
C ASN A 168 -6.79 4.14 10.63
N SER A 169 -6.70 3.04 11.38
CA SER A 169 -7.34 1.76 11.02
C SER A 169 -8.86 1.87 10.80
N THR A 170 -9.54 2.77 11.51
CA THR A 170 -11.00 2.98 11.32
C THR A 170 -11.29 3.65 9.99
N GLN A 171 -10.55 4.71 9.63
CA GLN A 171 -10.73 5.41 8.35
C GLN A 171 -10.50 4.48 7.15
N ILE A 172 -9.46 3.65 7.20
CA ILE A 172 -9.19 2.65 6.15
C ILE A 172 -10.31 1.60 6.10
N GLY A 173 -10.76 1.11 7.26
CA GLY A 173 -11.86 0.16 7.33
C GLY A 173 -13.17 0.72 6.77
N GLU A 174 -13.46 1.99 7.03
CA GLU A 174 -14.61 2.71 6.46
C GLU A 174 -14.56 2.76 4.93
N THR A 175 -13.39 3.07 4.35
CA THR A 175 -13.20 3.03 2.89
C THR A 175 -13.54 1.66 2.31
N ILE A 176 -13.06 0.58 2.93
CA ILE A 176 -13.31 -0.79 2.48
C ILE A 176 -14.80 -1.16 2.64
N ILE A 177 -15.43 -0.78 3.75
CA ILE A 177 -16.86 -1.02 3.98
C ILE A 177 -17.71 -0.25 2.96
N ARG A 178 -17.34 0.99 2.64
CA ARG A 178 -18.00 1.81 1.62
C ARG A 178 -17.87 1.17 0.24
N ALA A 179 -16.69 0.65 -0.11
CA ALA A 179 -16.50 -0.11 -1.34
C ALA A 179 -17.36 -1.37 -1.39
N ALA A 180 -17.40 -2.14 -0.30
CA ALA A 180 -18.22 -3.34 -0.19
C ALA A 180 -19.72 -3.07 -0.36
N ARG A 181 -20.21 -1.94 0.18
CA ARG A 181 -21.62 -1.55 0.11
C ARG A 181 -22.03 -0.92 -1.22
N ASN A 182 -21.08 -0.46 -2.03
CA ASN A 182 -21.38 0.15 -3.33
C ASN A 182 -21.86 -0.87 -4.37
N ASN A 183 -21.74 -2.17 -4.11
CA ASN A 183 -22.18 -3.26 -5.00
C ASN A 183 -21.59 -3.23 -6.42
N THR A 184 -20.49 -2.51 -6.63
CA THR A 184 -19.77 -2.43 -7.91
C THR A 184 -18.59 -3.41 -8.00
N LEU A 185 -18.22 -4.04 -6.88
CA LEU A 185 -17.11 -4.99 -6.83
C LEU A 185 -17.53 -6.33 -7.48
N PRO A 186 -16.63 -6.98 -8.24
CA PRO A 186 -16.89 -8.31 -8.83
C PRO A 186 -16.83 -9.45 -7.79
N PHE A 187 -16.60 -9.12 -6.52
CA PHE A 187 -16.57 -10.01 -5.38
C PHE A 187 -17.26 -9.36 -4.19
N GLN A 188 -17.76 -10.18 -3.28
CA GLN A 188 -18.34 -9.72 -2.03
C GLN A 188 -17.28 -9.70 -0.94
N ILE A 189 -17.13 -8.57 -0.25
CA ILE A 189 -16.32 -8.47 0.97
C ILE A 189 -17.21 -8.76 2.18
N PHE A 190 -16.75 -9.64 3.07
CA PHE A 190 -17.41 -9.87 4.35
C PHE A 190 -17.00 -8.77 5.34
N THR A 191 -17.86 -7.77 5.53
CA THR A 191 -17.55 -6.55 6.31
C THR A 191 -17.35 -6.76 7.81
N SER A 192 -17.54 -7.97 8.31
CA SER A 192 -17.22 -8.40 9.68
C SER A 192 -15.85 -9.09 9.80
N LYS A 193 -15.14 -9.22 8.68
CA LYS A 193 -13.85 -9.93 8.55
C LYS A 193 -12.84 -9.03 7.85
N ILE A 194 -12.64 -7.83 8.39
CA ILE A 194 -11.63 -6.86 7.94
C ILE A 194 -10.66 -6.63 9.10
N ILE A 195 -9.37 -6.64 8.82
CA ILE A 195 -8.30 -6.36 9.77
C ILE A 195 -7.38 -5.32 9.14
N VAL A 196 -7.16 -4.21 9.84
CA VAL A 196 -6.28 -3.13 9.38
C VAL A 196 -5.20 -2.90 10.41
N ASN A 197 -3.95 -3.13 10.02
CA ASN A 197 -2.79 -3.03 10.89
C ASN A 197 -2.96 -3.80 12.22
N GLY A 198 -3.46 -5.04 12.13
CA GLY A 198 -3.76 -5.89 13.29
C GLY A 198 -5.04 -5.54 14.06
N THR A 199 -5.71 -4.44 13.75
CA THR A 199 -6.99 -4.05 14.38
C THR A 199 -8.16 -4.62 13.60
N VAL A 200 -9.01 -5.41 14.26
CA VAL A 200 -10.25 -5.92 13.66
C VAL A 200 -11.24 -4.77 13.46
N ILE A 201 -11.77 -4.64 12.24
CA ILE A 201 -12.81 -3.69 11.88
C ILE A 201 -14.08 -4.47 11.50
N SER A 202 -15.19 -4.11 12.14
CA SER A 202 -16.51 -4.62 11.79
C SER A 202 -17.44 -3.45 11.46
N ALA A 203 -18.27 -3.61 10.43
CA ALA A 203 -19.25 -2.59 10.04
C ALA A 203 -20.23 -2.21 11.16
N GLY A 204 -20.52 -3.13 12.10
CA GLY A 204 -21.33 -2.83 13.29
C GLY A 204 -20.64 -1.84 14.24
N ASP A 205 -19.32 -1.99 14.43
CA ASP A 205 -18.52 -1.15 15.33
C ASP A 205 -18.22 0.23 14.75
N VAL A 206 -18.10 0.31 13.42
CA VAL A 206 -17.95 1.58 12.71
C VAL A 206 -19.26 2.38 12.76
N SER A 207 -20.40 1.72 12.50
CA SER A 207 -21.71 2.38 12.52
C SER A 207 -22.09 2.90 13.91
N SER A 208 -21.74 2.18 14.98
CA SER A 208 -22.05 2.61 16.34
C SER A 208 -21.27 3.87 16.74
N LYS A 209 -19.99 3.98 16.38
CA LYS A 209 -19.18 5.17 16.65
C LYS A 209 -19.72 6.42 15.94
N ILE A 210 -20.08 6.33 14.66
CA ILE A 210 -20.65 7.45 13.89
C ILE A 210 -21.98 7.90 14.48
N ASN A 211 -22.83 6.94 14.89
CA ASN A 211 -24.13 7.26 15.49
C ASN A 211 -23.97 7.97 16.85
N VAL A 212 -22.98 7.56 17.67
CA VAL A 212 -22.69 8.22 18.96
C VAL A 212 -22.21 9.66 18.77
N PHE A 213 -21.33 9.93 17.81
CA PHE A 213 -20.89 11.31 17.51
C PHE A 213 -22.04 12.16 16.97
N THR A 214 -22.83 11.64 16.03
CA THR A 214 -23.97 12.38 15.47
C THR A 214 -25.01 12.68 16.55
N ALA A 215 -25.32 11.69 17.39
CA ALA A 215 -26.24 11.86 18.50
C ALA A 215 -25.73 12.89 19.52
N SER A 216 -24.44 12.90 19.84
CA SER A 216 -23.89 13.88 20.79
C SER A 216 -23.92 15.31 20.25
N PHE A 217 -23.69 15.52 18.94
CA PHE A 217 -23.87 16.82 18.31
C PHE A 217 -25.33 17.28 18.32
N LEU A 218 -26.29 16.39 18.04
CA LEU A 218 -27.71 16.72 18.11
C LEU A 218 -28.16 17.03 19.55
N VAL A 219 -27.63 16.32 20.55
CA VAL A 219 -27.88 16.61 21.97
C VAL A 219 -27.26 17.96 22.36
N ALA A 220 -26.01 18.24 21.99
CA ALA A 220 -25.37 19.52 22.26
C ALA A 220 -26.10 20.71 21.61
N MET A 221 -26.58 20.55 20.37
CA MET A 221 -27.42 21.54 19.71
C MET A 221 -28.76 21.74 20.44
N SER A 222 -29.40 20.66 20.90
CA SER A 222 -30.65 20.76 21.65
C SER A 222 -30.48 21.52 22.98
N LEU A 223 -29.34 21.35 23.64
CA LEU A 223 -28.98 22.08 24.87
C LEU A 223 -28.68 23.55 24.58
N LEU A 224 -27.97 23.88 23.49
CA LEU A 224 -27.73 25.28 23.12
C LEU A 224 -29.02 26.02 22.76
N VAL A 225 -29.95 25.38 22.05
CA VAL A 225 -31.25 25.97 21.71
C VAL A 225 -32.11 26.20 22.95
N THR A 226 -32.06 25.30 23.94
CA THR A 226 -32.82 25.46 25.19
C THR A 226 -32.26 26.55 26.11
N TRP A 227 -30.97 26.85 26.04
CA TRP A 227 -30.34 27.93 26.83
C TRP A 227 -30.46 29.33 26.19
N SER A 228 -30.92 29.40 24.95
CA SER A 228 -31.13 30.65 24.19
C SER A 228 -32.55 31.22 24.28
N ARG A 229 -33.38 30.68 25.19
CA ARG A 229 -34.77 31.12 25.45
C ARG A 229 -34.95 31.67 26.84
#